data_AF-A0A5E4J0L6-F1
#
_entry.id   AF-A0A5E4J0L6-F1
#
_cell.length_a   1.000
_cell.length_b   1.000
_cell.length_c   1.000
_cell.angle_alpha   90.00
_cell.angle_beta   90.00
_cell.angle_gamma   90.00
#
_symmetry.space_group_name_H-M   'P 1'
#
loop_
_entity.id
_entity.type
_entity.pdbx_description
1 polymer ?
#
loop_
_entity_poly.entity_id
_entity_poly.type
_entity_poly.pdbx_seq_one_letter_code
_entity_poly.pdbx_strand_id
1 'polypeptide(L)'
;MRAALPYVPGFLSFRKGAVAAKAVRGLDPKPTLLFVDGYGANHPRMAGLASYLGVILDMPTIGISKDALCGESEVPRKVGEAEPLIYKEEIVGYVLLSRKGCRPIVVDPGHRISVYSALEVARRWLKGQKLPVPCSLAHEHANRMKKSISPEPEASLSDPGRR
;
A
#
# COMPACT_ATOMS: atom_id res chain seq x y z
N MET A 1 8.84 -18.52 -1.84
CA MET A 1 9.42 -17.82 -3.01
C MET A 1 10.31 -16.69 -2.50
N ARG A 2 11.63 -16.75 -2.75
CA ARG A 2 12.60 -15.73 -2.30
C ARG A 2 12.42 -14.42 -3.07
N ALA A 3 12.57 -13.29 -2.37
CA ALA A 3 12.54 -11.97 -2.97
C ALA A 3 13.76 -11.79 -3.90
N ALA A 4 13.54 -11.65 -5.20
CA ALA A 4 14.58 -11.78 -6.23
C ALA A 4 15.53 -10.57 -6.39
N LEU A 5 15.42 -9.51 -5.58
CA LEU A 5 16.20 -8.28 -5.78
C LEU A 5 16.69 -7.66 -4.45
N PRO A 6 17.86 -7.00 -4.42
CA PRO A 6 18.31 -6.21 -3.26
C PRO A 6 17.39 -5.01 -2.96
N TYR A 7 17.42 -4.50 -1.73
CA TYR A 7 16.58 -3.38 -1.31
C TYR A 7 17.08 -2.06 -1.89
N VAL A 8 16.31 -1.47 -2.81
CA VAL A 8 16.44 -0.07 -3.22
C VAL A 8 15.13 0.64 -2.85
N PRO A 9 15.15 1.64 -1.96
CA PRO A 9 13.97 2.47 -1.67
C PRO A 9 13.34 2.99 -2.97
N GLY A 10 12.02 2.86 -3.13
CA GLY A 10 11.29 3.20 -4.36
C GLY A 10 11.06 2.05 -5.35
N PHE A 11 11.61 0.85 -5.12
CA PHE A 11 11.40 -0.33 -6.00
C PHE A 11 10.56 -1.45 -5.33
N LEU A 12 9.76 -1.11 -4.31
CA LEU A 12 8.91 -2.09 -3.62
C LEU A 12 7.95 -2.82 -4.58
N SER A 13 7.47 -2.11 -5.60
CA SER A 13 6.60 -2.63 -6.68
C SER A 13 7.23 -3.80 -7.43
N PHE A 14 8.55 -3.77 -7.68
CA PHE A 14 9.25 -4.83 -8.41
C PHE A 14 9.42 -6.11 -7.58
N ARG A 15 9.50 -6.00 -6.25
CA ARG A 15 9.61 -7.18 -5.37
C ARG A 15 8.27 -7.79 -5.00
N LYS A 16 7.28 -6.96 -4.69
CA LYS A 16 5.98 -7.43 -4.16
C LYS A 16 4.88 -7.42 -5.19
N GLY A 17 4.97 -6.56 -6.20
CA GLY A 17 3.88 -6.33 -7.15
C GLY A 17 3.49 -7.57 -7.94
N ALA A 18 4.45 -8.35 -8.44
CA ALA A 18 4.14 -9.57 -9.18
C ALA A 18 3.41 -10.62 -8.32
N VAL A 19 3.86 -10.81 -7.07
CA VAL A 19 3.24 -11.75 -6.11
C VAL A 19 1.85 -11.26 -5.71
N ALA A 20 1.71 -9.96 -5.40
CA ALA A 20 0.44 -9.35 -5.05
C ALA A 20 -0.56 -9.43 -6.23
N ALA A 21 -0.12 -9.14 -7.45
CA ALA A 21 -0.96 -9.28 -8.64
C ALA A 21 -1.41 -10.73 -8.88
N LYS A 22 -0.52 -11.71 -8.68
CA LYS A 22 -0.89 -13.13 -8.73
C LYS A 22 -1.96 -13.47 -7.69
N ALA A 23 -1.82 -12.97 -6.46
CA ALA A 23 -2.81 -13.18 -5.41
C ALA A 23 -4.18 -12.56 -5.79
N VAL A 24 -4.21 -11.32 -6.28
CA VAL A 24 -5.45 -10.67 -6.71
C VAL A 24 -6.09 -11.41 -7.89
N ARG A 25 -5.29 -11.85 -8.88
CA ARG A 25 -5.78 -12.68 -9.99
C ARG A 25 -6.35 -14.03 -9.54
N GLY A 26 -6.00 -14.51 -8.36
CA GLY A 26 -6.57 -15.72 -7.76
C GLY A 26 -7.89 -15.51 -7.00
N LEU A 27 -8.30 -14.26 -6.75
CA LEU A 27 -9.53 -13.98 -5.99
C LEU A 27 -10.79 -14.29 -6.79
N ASP A 28 -11.79 -14.83 -6.10
CA ASP A 28 -13.14 -15.04 -6.60
C ASP A 28 -14.15 -14.73 -5.47
N PRO A 29 -15.10 -13.79 -5.64
CA PRO A 29 -15.29 -12.94 -6.82
C PRO A 29 -14.13 -11.96 -7.06
N LYS A 30 -14.00 -11.49 -8.30
CA LYS A 30 -13.01 -10.45 -8.65
C LYS A 30 -13.39 -9.12 -7.97
N PRO A 31 -12.44 -8.45 -7.29
CA PRO A 31 -12.70 -7.14 -6.73
C PRO A 31 -12.88 -6.10 -7.84
N THR A 32 -13.73 -5.11 -7.60
CA THR A 32 -13.93 -3.96 -8.50
C THR A 32 -13.03 -2.77 -8.16
N LEU A 33 -12.43 -2.77 -6.97
CA LEU A 33 -11.50 -1.78 -6.47
C LEU A 33 -10.55 -2.43 -5.45
N LEU A 34 -9.27 -2.03 -5.47
CA LEU A 34 -8.30 -2.47 -4.46
C LEU A 34 -7.86 -1.32 -3.57
N PHE A 35 -7.81 -1.60 -2.27
CA PHE A 35 -6.96 -0.85 -1.35
C PHE A 35 -5.60 -1.56 -1.24
N VAL A 36 -4.52 -0.79 -1.33
CA VAL A 36 -3.16 -1.29 -1.30
C VAL A 36 -2.42 -0.64 -0.13
N ASP A 37 -1.84 -1.45 0.76
CA ASP A 37 -0.92 -0.97 1.81
C ASP A 37 0.42 -0.60 1.15
N GLY A 38 0.50 0.65 0.71
CA GLY A 38 1.59 1.19 -0.10
C GLY A 38 1.15 2.40 -0.94
N TYR A 39 2.13 3.12 -1.45
CA TYR A 39 1.95 4.35 -2.22
C TYR A 39 1.30 4.11 -3.58
N GLY A 40 0.50 5.05 -4.05
CA GLY A 40 0.08 5.25 -5.45
C GLY A 40 0.80 6.46 -6.06
N ALA A 41 0.05 7.54 -6.31
CA ALA A 41 0.55 8.79 -6.86
C ALA A 41 1.50 9.55 -5.91
N ASN A 42 1.44 9.29 -4.60
CA ASN A 42 2.38 9.81 -3.61
C ASN A 42 3.74 9.09 -3.71
N HIS A 43 4.40 9.30 -4.84
CA HIS A 43 5.70 8.76 -5.18
C HIS A 43 6.44 9.77 -6.05
N PRO A 44 7.78 9.94 -5.94
CA PRO A 44 8.52 10.93 -6.74
C PRO A 44 8.33 10.80 -8.26
N ARG A 45 7.97 9.59 -8.71
CA ARG A 45 7.66 9.22 -10.10
C ARG A 45 6.17 8.95 -10.37
N MET A 46 5.28 9.24 -9.42
CA MET A 46 3.84 8.95 -9.49
C MET A 46 3.52 7.49 -9.84
N ALA A 47 4.39 6.56 -9.40
CA ALA A 47 4.40 5.16 -9.81
C ALA A 47 4.62 4.23 -8.62
N GLY A 48 3.88 4.46 -7.54
CA GLY A 48 3.90 3.61 -6.36
C GLY A 48 3.34 2.20 -6.61
N LEU A 49 3.33 1.36 -5.58
CA LEU A 49 2.81 -0.01 -5.64
C LEU A 49 1.33 -0.06 -6.04
N ALA A 50 0.50 0.84 -5.51
CA ALA A 50 -0.92 0.91 -5.84
C ALA A 50 -1.14 1.25 -7.32
N SER A 51 -0.38 2.21 -7.85
CA SER A 51 -0.40 2.57 -9.27
C SER A 51 0.07 1.42 -10.15
N TYR A 52 1.20 0.80 -9.80
CA TYR A 52 1.71 -0.37 -10.50
C TYR A 52 0.67 -1.49 -10.57
N LEU A 53 0.08 -1.88 -9.42
CA LEU A 53 -0.93 -2.94 -9.36
C LEU A 53 -2.16 -2.59 -10.19
N GLY A 54 -2.63 -1.35 -10.11
CA GLY A 54 -3.80 -0.91 -10.87
C GLY A 54 -3.59 -0.99 -12.37
N VAL A 55 -2.42 -0.58 -12.86
CA VAL A 55 -2.07 -0.68 -14.29
C VAL A 55 -2.01 -2.14 -14.75
N ILE A 56 -1.29 -3.01 -14.05
CA ILE A 56 -1.09 -4.40 -14.52
C ILE A 56 -2.32 -5.31 -14.32
N LEU A 57 -3.29 -4.88 -13.51
CA LEU A 57 -4.55 -5.57 -13.28
C LEU A 57 -5.71 -4.89 -14.04
N ASP A 58 -5.46 -3.76 -14.70
CA ASP A 58 -6.46 -2.87 -15.29
C ASP A 58 -7.67 -2.63 -14.38
N MET A 59 -7.41 -2.14 -13.16
CA MET A 59 -8.45 -1.93 -12.17
C MET A 59 -8.25 -0.69 -11.29
N PRO A 60 -9.33 -0.11 -10.73
CA PRO A 60 -9.23 0.98 -9.77
C PRO A 60 -8.44 0.59 -8.53
N THR A 61 -7.47 1.42 -8.14
CA THR A 61 -6.65 1.19 -6.94
C THR A 61 -6.45 2.46 -6.12
N ILE A 62 -6.43 2.30 -4.81
CA ILE A 62 -6.16 3.35 -3.82
C ILE A 62 -4.96 2.91 -2.98
N GLY A 63 -3.96 3.79 -2.85
CA GLY A 63 -2.85 3.63 -1.92
C GLY A 63 -3.24 4.11 -0.52
N ILE A 64 -2.81 3.34 0.48
CA ILE A 64 -2.93 3.65 1.89
C ILE A 64 -1.56 3.49 2.53
N SER A 65 -1.00 4.56 3.08
CA SER A 65 0.30 4.53 3.77
C SER A 65 0.24 5.24 5.13
N LYS A 66 1.29 5.05 5.95
CA LYS A 66 1.39 5.62 7.30
C LYS A 66 2.06 6.99 7.34
N ASP A 67 2.69 7.37 6.23
CA ASP A 67 3.50 8.54 6.03
C ASP A 67 3.46 8.92 4.55
N ALA A 68 3.80 10.17 4.26
CA ALA A 68 3.96 10.65 2.89
C ALA A 68 5.38 10.37 2.43
N LEU A 69 5.53 9.77 1.24
CA LEU A 69 6.84 9.53 0.63
C LEU A 69 7.43 10.80 0.00
N CYS A 70 6.55 11.70 -0.47
CA CYS A 70 6.92 13.00 -1.02
C CYS A 70 5.78 14.00 -0.85
N GLY A 71 6.11 15.29 -0.99
CA GLY A 71 5.13 16.37 -0.84
C GLY A 71 4.91 16.79 0.60
N GLU A 72 4.11 17.83 0.75
CA GLU A 72 3.83 18.50 2.02
C GLU A 72 2.32 18.63 2.22
N SER A 73 1.90 18.60 3.48
CA SER A 73 0.51 18.70 3.89
C SER A 73 0.47 19.28 5.30
N GLU A 74 -0.60 20.00 5.60
CA GLU A 74 -0.94 20.28 6.98
C GLU A 74 -1.32 18.99 7.72
N VAL A 75 -1.25 19.02 9.05
CA VAL A 75 -1.63 17.88 9.89
C VAL A 75 -3.07 18.06 10.36
N PRO A 76 -4.02 17.22 9.92
CA PRO A 76 -5.41 17.29 10.38
C PRO A 76 -5.51 17.09 11.90
N ARG A 77 -6.43 17.81 12.55
CA ARG A 77 -6.52 17.87 14.02
C ARG A 77 -7.69 17.08 14.59
N LYS A 78 -8.77 16.92 13.84
CA LYS A 78 -9.96 16.16 14.25
C LYS A 78 -10.13 14.90 13.42
N VAL A 79 -10.70 13.88 14.05
CA VAL A 79 -10.99 12.62 13.37
C VAL A 79 -11.95 12.88 12.22
N GLY A 80 -11.60 12.40 11.04
CA GLY A 80 -12.34 12.65 9.80
C GLY A 80 -11.92 13.92 9.08
N GLU A 81 -11.00 14.74 9.60
CA GLU A 81 -10.37 15.81 8.80
C GLU A 81 -9.32 15.21 7.87
N ALA A 82 -9.22 15.79 6.68
CA ALA A 82 -8.22 15.43 5.69
C ALA A 82 -7.64 16.69 5.06
N GLU A 83 -6.31 16.77 5.05
CA GLU A 83 -5.57 17.89 4.45
C GLU A 83 -4.97 17.46 3.12
N PRO A 84 -4.95 18.33 2.10
CA PRO A 84 -4.39 18.01 0.80
C PRO A 84 -2.88 17.78 0.91
N LEU A 85 -2.41 16.70 0.29
CA LEU A 85 -0.99 16.40 0.15
C LEU A 85 -0.51 16.90 -1.20
N ILE A 86 0.32 17.94 -1.19
CA ILE A 86 0.75 18.67 -2.37
C ILE A 86 2.18 18.25 -2.74
N TYR A 87 2.40 17.87 -3.99
CA TYR A 87 3.72 17.57 -4.54
C TYR A 87 3.82 18.08 -5.97
N LYS A 88 4.85 18.89 -6.26
CA LYS A 88 5.02 19.56 -7.57
C LYS A 88 3.77 20.34 -7.99
N GLU A 89 3.24 21.16 -7.08
CA GLU A 89 2.06 22.01 -7.28
C GLU A 89 0.73 21.25 -7.54
N GLU A 90 0.76 19.91 -7.45
CA GLU A 90 -0.40 19.05 -7.67
C GLU A 90 -0.84 18.39 -6.36
N ILE A 91 -2.16 18.20 -6.19
CA ILE A 91 -2.69 17.39 -5.10
C ILE A 91 -2.48 15.92 -5.46
N VAL A 92 -1.55 15.26 -4.80
CA VAL A 92 -1.23 13.84 -5.04
C VAL A 92 -1.94 12.89 -4.09
N GLY A 93 -2.66 13.40 -3.10
CA GLY A 93 -3.42 12.62 -2.13
C GLY A 93 -3.92 13.48 -0.99
N TYR A 94 -4.29 12.83 0.12
CA TYR A 94 -4.71 13.49 1.34
C TYR A 94 -4.10 12.84 2.56
N VAL A 95 -3.72 13.64 3.55
CA VAL A 95 -3.40 13.19 4.91
C VAL A 95 -4.69 13.17 5.71
N LEU A 96 -5.17 11.99 6.10
CA LEU A 96 -6.44 11.76 6.77
C LEU A 96 -6.24 11.32 8.23
N LEU A 97 -6.79 12.06 9.18
CA LEU A 97 -6.85 11.62 10.57
C LEU A 97 -8.03 10.66 10.75
N SER A 98 -7.79 9.36 10.55
CA SER A 98 -8.84 8.33 10.57
C SER A 98 -9.28 7.88 11.95
N ARG A 99 -8.43 8.04 12.98
CA ARG A 99 -8.70 7.57 14.34
C ARG A 99 -8.07 8.45 15.40
N LYS A 100 -8.80 8.71 16.49
CA LYS A 100 -8.32 9.52 17.63
C LYS A 100 -7.09 8.87 18.26
N GLY A 101 -6.10 9.69 18.62
CA GLY A 101 -4.86 9.23 19.27
C GLY A 101 -3.94 8.42 18.36
N CYS A 102 -4.22 8.35 17.06
CA CYS A 102 -3.38 7.69 16.07
C CYS A 102 -2.73 8.73 15.16
N ARG A 103 -1.52 8.41 14.65
CA ARG A 103 -0.98 9.16 13.51
C ARG A 103 -1.93 9.07 12.31
N PRO A 104 -2.11 10.15 11.53
CA PRO A 104 -2.85 10.14 10.27
C PRO A 104 -2.33 9.07 9.30
N ILE A 105 -3.16 8.77 8.30
CA ILE A 105 -2.79 7.95 7.15
C ILE A 105 -2.74 8.83 5.90
N VAL A 106 -1.98 8.43 4.90
CA VAL A 106 -2.06 9.03 3.57
C VAL A 106 -2.99 8.17 2.71
N VAL A 107 -3.88 8.83 1.99
CA VAL A 107 -4.75 8.24 0.98
C VAL A 107 -4.44 8.89 -0.36
N ASP A 108 -3.97 8.11 -1.33
CA ASP A 108 -3.59 8.60 -2.64
C ASP A 108 -4.14 7.70 -3.77
N PRO A 109 -4.45 8.26 -4.95
CA PRO A 109 -4.94 7.46 -6.06
C PRO A 109 -3.83 6.56 -6.60
N GLY A 110 -4.18 5.33 -6.94
CA GLY A 110 -3.29 4.42 -7.66
C GLY A 110 -3.55 4.47 -9.16
N HIS A 111 -4.72 3.99 -9.60
CA HIS A 111 -5.12 3.88 -11.01
C HIS A 111 -6.65 4.03 -11.15
N ARG A 112 -7.12 4.61 -12.27
CA ARG A 112 -8.56 4.76 -12.64
C ARG A 112 -9.46 5.30 -11.52
N ILE A 113 -8.92 6.17 -10.66
CA ILE A 113 -9.66 6.85 -9.61
C ILE A 113 -9.07 8.25 -9.40
N SER A 114 -9.94 9.24 -9.17
CA SER A 114 -9.50 10.60 -8.85
C SER A 114 -8.99 10.68 -7.40
N VAL A 115 -8.18 11.70 -7.11
CA VAL A 115 -7.67 11.98 -5.76
C VAL A 115 -8.82 12.14 -4.76
N TYR A 116 -9.85 12.92 -5.13
CA TYR A 116 -11.03 13.14 -4.29
C TYR A 116 -11.84 11.85 -4.08
N SER A 117 -12.10 11.10 -5.15
CA SER A 117 -12.83 9.83 -5.05
C SER A 117 -12.09 8.80 -4.19
N ALA A 118 -10.76 8.77 -4.25
CA ALA A 118 -9.94 7.89 -3.41
C ALA A 118 -10.15 8.19 -1.91
N LEU A 119 -10.16 9.47 -1.52
CA LEU A 119 -10.45 9.90 -0.15
C LEU A 119 -11.85 9.49 0.29
N GLU A 120 -12.87 9.79 -0.52
CA GLU A 120 -14.27 9.49 -0.19
C GLU A 120 -14.53 8.00 -0.03
N VAL A 121 -13.96 7.18 -0.93
CA VAL A 121 -14.03 5.73 -0.83
C VAL A 121 -13.30 5.25 0.43
N ALA A 122 -12.09 5.72 0.71
CA ALA A 122 -11.36 5.34 1.92
C ALA A 122 -12.14 5.63 3.21
N ARG A 123 -12.75 6.82 3.33
CA ARG A 123 -13.58 7.22 4.48
C ARG A 123 -14.71 6.23 4.76
N ARG A 124 -15.44 5.81 3.73
CA ARG A 124 -16.56 4.86 3.84
C ARG A 124 -16.11 3.48 4.34
N TRP A 125 -14.86 3.11 4.05
CA TRP A 125 -14.30 1.83 4.42
C TRP A 125 -13.50 1.84 5.73
N LEU A 126 -13.37 2.97 6.44
CA LEU A 126 -12.70 3.02 7.75
C LEU A 126 -13.47 2.25 8.84
N LYS A 127 -14.80 2.38 8.89
CA LYS A 127 -15.69 1.74 9.90
C LYS A 127 -15.16 1.85 11.35
N GLY A 128 -14.65 3.03 11.73
CA GLY A 128 -14.10 3.31 13.07
C GLY A 128 -12.67 2.77 13.31
N GLN A 129 -12.04 2.12 12.33
CA GLN A 129 -10.66 1.64 12.40
C GLN A 129 -9.68 2.70 11.88
N LYS A 130 -8.38 2.47 12.15
CA LYS A 130 -7.32 3.34 11.63
C LYS A 130 -7.12 3.18 10.12
N LEU A 131 -7.16 1.95 9.63
CA LEU A 131 -7.00 1.63 8.21
C LEU A 131 -8.37 1.23 7.63
N PRO A 132 -8.60 1.40 6.32
CA PRO A 132 -9.76 0.82 5.68
C PRO A 132 -9.85 -0.68 5.96
N VAL A 133 -11.05 -1.18 6.20
CA VAL A 133 -11.30 -2.59 6.57
C VAL A 133 -10.59 -3.59 5.65
N PRO A 134 -10.54 -3.41 4.31
CA PRO A 134 -9.80 -4.34 3.44
C PRO A 134 -8.31 -4.42 3.77
N CYS A 135 -7.65 -3.30 4.09
CA CYS A 135 -6.25 -3.27 4.50
C CYS A 135 -6.05 -3.96 5.85
N SER A 136 -6.92 -3.69 6.83
CA SER A 136 -6.86 -4.33 8.15
C SER A 136 -6.98 -5.86 8.04
N LEU A 137 -7.97 -6.34 7.29
CA LEU A 137 -8.20 -7.78 7.09
C LEU A 137 -7.03 -8.46 6.35
N ALA A 138 -6.48 -7.81 5.33
CA ALA A 138 -5.30 -8.30 4.62
C ALA A 138 -4.08 -8.40 5.54
N HIS A 139 -3.86 -7.38 6.39
CA HIS A 139 -2.77 -7.37 7.37
C HIS A 139 -2.92 -8.49 8.42
N GLU A 140 -4.11 -8.65 8.98
CA GLU A 140 -4.42 -9.71 9.94
C GLU A 140 -4.22 -11.10 9.33
N HIS A 141 -4.71 -11.32 8.10
CA HIS A 141 -4.54 -12.58 7.38
C HIS A 141 -3.06 -12.87 7.11
N ALA A 142 -2.30 -11.90 6.59
CA ALA A 142 -0.87 -12.06 6.33
C ALA A 142 -0.08 -12.40 7.60
N ASN A 143 -0.40 -11.77 8.72
CA ASN A 143 0.23 -12.06 10.02
C ASN A 143 -0.11 -13.47 10.51
N ARG A 144 -1.36 -13.93 10.32
CA ARG A 144 -1.77 -15.30 10.67
C ARG A 144 -1.01 -16.33 9.84
N MET A 145 -0.91 -16.12 8.52
CA MET A 145 -0.16 -17.01 7.62
C MET A 145 1.35 -17.01 7.92
N LYS A 146 1.92 -15.86 8.32
CA LYS A 146 3.33 -15.81 8.72
C LYS A 146 3.62 -16.70 9.93
N LYS A 147 2.68 -16.81 10.88
CA LYS A 147 2.83 -17.69 12.06
C LYS A 147 2.74 -19.17 11.72
N SER A 148 2.03 -19.54 10.65
CA SER A 148 1.91 -20.94 10.20
C SER A 148 3.07 -21.41 9.31
N ILE A 149 3.94 -20.50 8.87
CA ILE A 149 5.13 -20.82 8.07
C ILE A 149 6.31 -20.84 9.04
N SER A 150 6.76 -22.03 9.43
CA SER A 150 8.05 -22.21 10.12
C SER A 150 9.19 -21.74 9.19
N PRO A 151 10.25 -21.09 9.72
CA PRO A 151 11.43 -20.80 8.92
C PRO A 151 12.04 -22.13 8.46
N GLU A 152 12.23 -22.29 7.14
CA GLU A 152 13.08 -23.37 6.63
C GLU A 152 14.49 -23.20 7.21
N PRO A 153 15.16 -24.27 7.67
CA PRO A 153 16.54 -24.17 8.09
C PRO A 153 17.37 -23.63 6.93
N GLU A 154 18.17 -22.59 7.18
CA GLU A 154 19.15 -22.09 6.21
C GLU A 154 20.05 -23.27 5.83
N ALA A 155 19.94 -23.73 4.58
CA ALA A 155 20.87 -24.70 4.03
C ALA A 155 22.28 -24.12 4.19
N SER A 156 23.07 -24.73 5.07
CA SER A 156 24.48 -24.45 5.22
C SER A 156 25.13 -24.58 3.86
N LEU A 157 25.46 -23.45 3.23
CA LEU A 157 26.43 -23.39 2.15
C LEU A 157 27.77 -23.80 2.78
N SER A 158 28.02 -25.11 2.82
CA SER A 158 29.36 -25.65 2.95
C SER A 158 30.11 -25.19 1.71
N ASP A 159 30.94 -24.17 1.88
CA ASP A 159 31.94 -23.70 0.93
C ASP A 159 32.83 -24.88 0.47
N PRO A 160 32.70 -25.41 -0.76
CA PRO A 160 33.58 -26.44 -1.27
C PRO A 160 34.64 -25.75 -2.12
N GLY A 161 35.61 -25.07 -1.50
CA GLY A 161 36.45 -24.17 -2.30
C GLY A 161 37.69 -23.53 -1.68
N ARG A 162 38.38 -24.16 -0.72
CA ARG A 162 39.80 -23.85 -0.46
C ARG A 162 40.66 -25.08 -0.66
N ARG A 163 41.30 -25.16 -1.83
CA ARG A 163 42.61 -25.75 -2.01
C ARG A 163 43.55 -24.65 -2.47
#